data_AF-A0A5C5UL82-F1
#
_entry.id   AF-A0A5C5UL82-F1
#
_cell.length_a   1.000
_cell.length_b   1.000
_cell.length_c   1.000
_cell.angle_alpha   90.00
_cell.angle_beta   90.00
_cell.angle_gamma   90.00
#
_symmetry.space_group_name_H-M   'P 1'
#
loop_
_entity.id
_entity.type
_entity.pdbx_description
1 polymer ?
#
loop_
_entity_poly.entity_id
_entity_poly.type
_entity_poly.pdbx_seq_one_letter_code
_entity_poly.pdbx_strand_id
1 'polypeptide(L)'
;MKLEILTYKKYKGIVTSSDYIRWASFLLEENDSIELAKLATMNKNANLFEVEELFQKVLSEINLKMPSVQEAIYGYISCLEKEILQNSQSPILVANKICQIAYSEGLEKKQAEWYEISEWIDRLEYDSEFQLSKEEVENKIRDFVLTKD
;
A
#
# COMPACT_ATOMS: atom_id res chain seq x y z
N MET A 1 -0.42 -7.57 -7.10
CA MET A 1 0.00 -6.65 -6.01
C MET A 1 1.29 -5.99 -6.47
N LYS A 2 1.49 -4.69 -6.20
CA LYS A 2 2.70 -3.97 -6.64
C LYS A 2 3.93 -4.28 -5.78
N LEU A 3 5.12 -4.11 -6.35
CA LEU A 3 6.40 -4.41 -5.70
C LEU A 3 6.70 -3.48 -4.51
N GLU A 4 6.25 -2.23 -4.56
CA GLU A 4 6.39 -1.24 -3.48
C GLU A 4 5.61 -1.69 -2.24
N ILE A 5 4.42 -2.26 -2.42
CA ILE A 5 3.60 -2.80 -1.32
C ILE A 5 4.31 -3.99 -0.67
N LEU A 6 4.84 -4.91 -1.48
CA LEU A 6 5.60 -6.07 -0.99
C LEU A 6 6.84 -5.62 -0.21
N THR A 7 7.58 -4.64 -0.75
CA THR A 7 8.78 -4.08 -0.13
C THR A 7 8.47 -3.39 1.19
N TYR A 8 7.38 -2.60 1.24
CA TYR A 8 6.92 -1.96 2.47
C TYR A 8 6.57 -3.01 3.54
N LYS A 9 5.82 -4.05 3.18
CA LYS A 9 5.50 -5.15 4.11
C LYS A 9 6.75 -5.86 4.63
N LYS A 10 7.75 -6.09 3.76
CA LYS A 10 9.03 -6.69 4.16
C LYS A 10 9.77 -5.78 5.14
N TYR A 11 9.86 -4.48 4.84
CA TYR A 11 10.46 -3.48 5.73
C TYR A 11 9.79 -3.44 7.11
N LYS A 12 8.45 -3.51 7.18
CA LYS A 12 7.70 -3.54 8.44
C LYS A 12 7.73 -4.90 9.15
N GLY A 13 8.38 -5.92 8.59
CA GLY A 13 8.45 -7.27 9.18
C GLY A 13 7.13 -8.02 9.21
N ILE A 14 6.17 -7.66 8.35
CA ILE A 14 4.81 -8.25 8.29
C ILE A 14 4.55 -9.00 6.99
N VAL A 15 5.57 -9.19 6.15
CA VAL A 15 5.44 -9.92 4.88
C VAL A 15 5.23 -11.40 5.13
N THR A 16 4.37 -12.01 4.31
CA THR A 16 4.06 -13.44 4.36
C THR A 16 4.39 -14.10 3.03
N SER A 17 4.53 -15.43 3.02
CA SER A 17 4.69 -16.20 1.78
C SER A 17 3.56 -15.94 0.77
N SER A 18 2.33 -15.76 1.27
CA SER A 18 1.17 -15.42 0.44
C SER A 18 1.30 -14.06 -0.25
N ASP A 19 2.05 -13.11 0.32
CA ASP A 19 2.29 -11.81 -0.30
C ASP A 19 3.17 -11.95 -1.55
N TYR A 20 4.26 -12.71 -1.46
CA TYR A 20 5.12 -12.99 -2.62
C TYR A 20 4.38 -13.72 -3.73
N ILE A 21 3.58 -14.72 -3.38
CA ILE A 21 2.75 -15.46 -4.34
C ILE A 21 1.78 -14.51 -5.04
N ARG A 22 1.07 -13.66 -4.28
CA ARG A 22 0.13 -12.68 -4.86
C ARG A 22 0.82 -11.64 -5.75
N TRP A 23 2.03 -11.24 -5.42
CA TRP A 23 2.84 -10.39 -6.28
C TRP A 23 3.20 -11.12 -7.57
N ALA A 24 3.70 -12.36 -7.47
CA ALA A 24 4.09 -13.16 -8.62
C ALA A 24 2.92 -13.47 -9.55
N SER A 25 1.75 -13.85 -9.01
CA SER A 25 0.54 -14.10 -9.81
C SER A 25 0.09 -12.88 -10.61
N PHE A 26 0.21 -11.67 -10.03
CA PHE A 26 -0.13 -10.44 -10.73
C PHE A 26 0.87 -10.13 -11.86
N LEU A 27 2.15 -10.45 -11.66
CA LEU A 27 3.20 -10.14 -12.62
C LEU A 27 3.29 -11.14 -13.78
N LEU A 28 2.79 -12.36 -13.57
CA LEU A 28 2.67 -13.39 -14.62
C LEU A 28 1.81 -12.95 -15.80
N GLU A 29 0.86 -12.05 -15.59
CA GLU A 29 0.02 -11.51 -16.68
C GLU A 29 0.84 -10.73 -17.70
N GLU A 30 2.01 -10.22 -17.30
CA GLU A 30 2.84 -9.31 -18.10
C GLU A 30 4.22 -9.90 -18.45
N ASN A 31 4.62 -11.02 -17.84
CA ASN A 31 5.98 -11.56 -17.96
C ASN A 31 5.96 -13.09 -18.10
N ASP A 32 6.69 -13.59 -19.10
CA ASP A 32 6.92 -15.03 -19.29
C ASP A 32 8.25 -15.41 -18.62
N SER A 33 8.18 -15.92 -17.39
CA SER A 33 9.33 -16.34 -16.59
C SER A 33 9.03 -17.64 -15.84
N ILE A 34 9.95 -18.60 -15.94
CA ILE A 34 9.80 -19.92 -15.31
C ILE A 34 9.88 -19.78 -13.79
N GLU A 35 10.81 -18.99 -13.25
CA GLU A 35 10.93 -18.80 -11.81
C GLU A 35 9.73 -18.00 -11.27
N LEU A 36 9.18 -17.06 -12.05
CA LEU A 36 7.96 -16.35 -11.69
C LEU A 36 6.76 -17.28 -11.62
N ALA A 37 6.61 -18.18 -12.59
CA ALA A 37 5.56 -19.19 -12.60
C ALA A 37 5.68 -20.16 -11.42
N LYS A 38 6.91 -20.59 -11.07
CA LYS A 38 7.17 -21.39 -9.87
C LYS A 38 6.73 -20.65 -8.62
N LEU A 39 7.14 -19.39 -8.46
CA LEU A 39 6.79 -18.58 -7.28
C LEU A 39 5.29 -18.40 -7.14
N ALA A 40 4.59 -18.11 -8.24
CA ALA A 40 3.14 -17.92 -8.25
C ALA A 40 2.34 -19.19 -7.93
N THR A 41 2.93 -20.37 -8.10
CA THR A 41 2.29 -21.68 -7.86
C THR A 41 2.72 -22.32 -6.54
N MET A 42 3.59 -21.67 -5.76
CA MET A 42 3.99 -22.15 -4.43
C MET A 42 2.79 -22.22 -3.47
N ASN A 43 2.91 -23.09 -2.46
CA ASN A 43 1.93 -23.15 -1.39
C ASN A 43 1.95 -21.84 -0.58
N LYS A 44 0.79 -21.26 -0.29
CA LYS A 44 0.67 -20.02 0.53
C LYS A 44 1.29 -20.12 1.93
N ASN A 45 1.46 -21.33 2.45
CA ASN A 45 2.10 -21.63 3.73
C ASN A 45 3.54 -22.14 3.56
N ALA A 46 4.13 -22.00 2.38
CA ALA A 46 5.53 -22.35 2.14
C ALA A 46 6.46 -21.57 3.07
N ASN A 47 7.65 -22.13 3.30
CA ASN A 47 8.65 -21.50 4.14
C ASN A 47 9.04 -20.13 3.56
N LEU A 48 8.99 -19.08 4.39
CA LEU A 48 9.25 -17.71 3.94
C LEU A 48 10.67 -17.55 3.38
N PHE A 49 11.68 -18.24 3.93
CA PHE A 49 13.05 -18.16 3.45
C PHE A 49 13.19 -18.72 2.03
N GLU A 50 12.59 -19.88 1.75
CA GLU A 50 12.59 -20.46 0.40
C GLU A 50 11.88 -19.56 -0.62
N VAL A 51 10.77 -18.95 -0.20
CA VAL A 51 10.01 -18.00 -1.00
C VAL A 51 10.83 -16.75 -1.32
N GLU A 52 11.57 -16.23 -0.33
CA GLU A 52 12.44 -15.06 -0.52
C GLU A 52 13.63 -15.36 -1.43
N GLU A 53 14.25 -16.54 -1.32
CA GLU A 53 15.32 -16.96 -2.23
C GLU A 53 14.82 -17.04 -3.68
N LEU A 54 13.64 -17.64 -3.90
CA LEU A 54 13.04 -17.71 -5.22
C LEU A 54 12.68 -16.32 -5.75
N PHE A 55 12.11 -15.46 -4.89
CA PHE A 55 11.81 -14.08 -5.23
C PHE A 55 13.04 -13.30 -5.70
N GLN A 56 14.21 -13.47 -5.07
CA GLN A 56 15.45 -12.82 -5.54
C GLN A 56 15.88 -13.31 -6.93
N LYS A 57 15.71 -14.61 -7.21
CA LYS A 57 15.98 -15.16 -8.56
C LYS A 57 15.05 -14.55 -9.60
N VAL A 58 13.75 -14.45 -9.28
CA VAL A 58 12.77 -13.81 -10.15
C VAL A 58 13.19 -12.38 -10.45
N LEU A 59 13.45 -11.55 -9.44
CA LEU A 59 13.88 -10.15 -9.63
C LEU A 59 15.07 -10.05 -10.59
N SER A 60 16.06 -10.93 -10.44
CA SER A 60 17.23 -10.97 -11.33
C SER A 60 16.87 -11.40 -12.76
N GLU A 61 15.98 -12.38 -12.93
CA GLU A 61 15.58 -12.91 -14.24
C GLU A 61 14.81 -11.88 -15.07
N ILE A 62 13.87 -11.16 -14.45
CA ILE A 62 13.06 -10.14 -15.12
C ILE A 62 13.65 -8.73 -15.00
N ASN A 63 14.90 -8.62 -14.54
CA ASN A 63 15.66 -7.37 -14.39
C ASN A 63 14.90 -6.27 -13.61
N LEU A 64 14.17 -6.68 -12.56
CA LEU A 64 13.53 -5.76 -11.63
C LEU A 64 14.42 -5.52 -10.43
N LYS A 65 14.55 -4.24 -10.06
CA LYS A 65 15.27 -3.84 -8.85
C LYS A 65 14.27 -3.64 -7.71
N MET A 66 14.65 -4.10 -6.52
CA MET A 66 13.90 -3.81 -5.31
C MET A 66 13.89 -2.29 -5.04
N PRO A 67 12.73 -1.68 -4.80
CA PRO A 67 12.65 -0.30 -4.33
C PRO A 67 13.44 -0.12 -3.03
N SER A 68 14.00 1.07 -2.84
CA SER A 68 14.45 1.50 -1.52
C SER A 68 13.28 1.57 -0.53
N VAL A 69 13.58 1.62 0.77
CA VAL A 69 12.56 1.77 1.82
C VAL A 69 11.71 3.02 1.58
N GLN A 70 12.35 4.14 1.22
CA GLN A 70 11.65 5.38 0.94
C GLN A 70 10.72 5.25 -0.27
N GLU A 71 11.21 4.71 -1.39
CA GLU A 71 10.39 4.46 -2.59
C GLU A 71 9.21 3.53 -2.27
N ALA A 72 9.43 2.51 -1.44
CA ALA A 72 8.38 1.58 -1.03
C ALA A 72 7.28 2.25 -0.18
N ILE A 73 7.67 3.12 0.77
CA ILE A 73 6.73 3.87 1.61
C ILE A 73 5.87 4.80 0.74
N TYR A 74 6.48 5.62 -0.10
CA TYR A 74 5.75 6.54 -0.97
C TYR A 74 4.92 5.80 -2.02
N GLY A 75 5.47 4.74 -2.62
CA GLY A 75 4.73 3.90 -3.57
C GLY A 75 3.52 3.22 -2.91
N TYR A 76 3.62 2.83 -1.64
CA TYR A 76 2.48 2.28 -0.92
C TYR A 76 1.41 3.34 -0.64
N ILE A 77 1.80 4.54 -0.19
CA ILE A 77 0.89 5.69 -0.02
C ILE A 77 0.15 5.97 -1.33
N SER A 78 0.85 6.01 -2.47
CA SER A 78 0.22 6.23 -3.77
C SER A 78 -0.74 5.10 -4.18
N CYS A 79 -0.51 3.86 -3.73
CA CYS A 79 -1.49 2.79 -3.93
C CYS A 79 -2.76 3.01 -3.09
N LEU A 80 -2.62 3.47 -1.84
CA LEU A 80 -3.74 3.79 -0.97
C LEU A 80 -4.53 5.00 -1.49
N GLU A 81 -3.86 6.02 -2.02
CA GLU A 81 -4.50 7.16 -2.70
C GLU A 81 -5.36 6.67 -3.88
N LYS A 82 -4.87 5.74 -4.69
CA LYS A 82 -5.68 5.13 -5.77
C LYS A 82 -6.85 4.31 -5.24
N GLU A 83 -6.67 3.63 -4.11
CA GLU A 83 -7.71 2.83 -3.46
C GLU A 83 -8.90 3.69 -3.00
N ILE A 84 -8.62 4.91 -2.50
CA ILE A 84 -9.65 5.91 -2.14
C ILE A 84 -10.60 6.18 -3.31
N LEU A 85 -10.07 6.27 -4.53
CA LEU A 85 -10.86 6.57 -5.73
C LEU A 85 -11.65 5.35 -6.25
N GLN A 86 -11.17 4.13 -5.95
CA GLN A 86 -11.76 2.89 -6.43
C GLN A 86 -12.96 2.41 -5.60
N ASN A 87 -13.22 3.04 -4.45
CA ASN A 87 -14.30 2.68 -3.51
C ASN A 87 -14.27 1.20 -3.06
N SER A 88 -13.10 0.56 -3.08
CA SER A 88 -12.96 -0.82 -2.57
C SER A 88 -13.04 -0.88 -1.05
N GLN A 89 -12.77 0.23 -0.37
CA GLN A 89 -12.88 0.43 1.07
C GLN A 89 -13.40 1.85 1.37
N SER A 90 -13.82 2.10 2.62
CA SER A 90 -14.20 3.45 3.05
C SER A 90 -12.99 4.39 2.94
N PRO A 91 -13.10 5.53 2.23
CA PRO A 91 -12.03 6.52 2.13
C PRO A 91 -11.47 6.97 3.46
N ILE A 92 -12.31 7.08 4.49
CA ILE A 92 -11.88 7.45 5.85
C ILE A 92 -10.90 6.42 6.40
N LEU A 93 -11.18 5.12 6.25
CA LEU A 93 -10.28 4.07 6.73
C LEU A 93 -8.94 4.10 5.99
N VAL A 94 -8.97 4.29 4.67
CA VAL A 94 -7.77 4.34 3.85
C VAL A 94 -6.96 5.62 4.14
N ALA A 95 -7.61 6.76 4.26
CA ALA A 95 -6.99 8.04 4.63
C ALA A 95 -6.36 7.99 6.02
N ASN A 96 -7.06 7.45 7.01
CA ASN A 96 -6.51 7.27 8.36
C ASN A 96 -5.22 6.43 8.31
N LYS A 97 -5.22 5.36 7.51
CA LYS A 97 -4.01 4.55 7.31
C LYS A 97 -2.86 5.34 6.67
N ILE A 98 -3.14 6.22 5.70
CA ILE A 98 -2.12 7.10 5.11
C ILE A 98 -1.56 8.04 6.19
N CYS A 99 -2.41 8.67 7.01
CA CYS A 99 -2.00 9.53 8.11
C CYS A 99 -1.10 8.78 9.12
N GLN A 100 -1.47 7.56 9.49
CA GLN A 100 -0.69 6.71 10.40
C GLN A 100 0.67 6.34 9.82
N ILE A 101 0.75 6.03 8.52
CA ILE A 101 2.03 5.78 7.84
C ILE A 101 2.88 7.06 7.85
N ALA A 102 2.31 8.20 7.49
CA ALA A 102 3.03 9.48 7.46
C ALA A 102 3.59 9.84 8.85
N TYR A 103 2.83 9.60 9.92
CA TYR A 103 3.28 9.81 11.29
C TYR A 103 4.38 8.82 11.71
N SER A 104 4.13 7.52 11.56
CA SER A 104 5.05 6.47 12.03
C SER A 104 6.38 6.43 11.27
N GLU A 105 6.39 6.85 10.01
CA GLU A 105 7.61 6.93 9.17
C GLU A 105 8.24 8.33 9.17
N GLY A 106 7.73 9.28 9.97
CA GLY A 106 8.31 10.63 10.10
C GLY A 106 8.26 11.48 8.82
N LEU A 107 7.24 11.28 7.98
CA LEU A 107 7.11 11.96 6.69
C LEU A 107 6.48 13.36 6.86
N GLU A 108 7.22 14.32 7.41
CA GLU A 108 6.72 15.66 7.77
C GLU A 108 5.91 16.34 6.64
N LYS A 109 6.40 16.26 5.39
CA LYS A 109 5.68 16.82 4.24
C LYS A 109 4.32 16.15 4.02
N LYS A 110 4.24 14.83 4.14
CA LYS A 110 2.98 14.09 3.98
C LYS A 110 2.06 14.33 5.18
N GLN A 111 2.60 14.46 6.39
CA GLN A 111 1.82 14.84 7.57
C GLN A 111 1.16 16.21 7.38
N ALA A 112 1.93 17.21 6.95
CA ALA A 112 1.40 18.54 6.66
C ALA A 112 0.35 18.52 5.54
N GLU A 113 0.61 17.77 4.47
CA GLU A 113 -0.31 17.61 3.34
C GLU A 113 -1.65 16.98 3.75
N TRP A 114 -1.64 16.00 4.66
CA TRP A 114 -2.82 15.26 5.10
C TRP A 114 -3.44 15.78 6.41
N TYR A 115 -2.92 16.88 6.96
CA TYR A 115 -3.28 17.38 8.29
C TYR A 115 -4.79 17.65 8.43
N GLU A 116 -5.38 18.40 7.50
CA GLU A 116 -6.81 18.74 7.56
C GLU A 116 -7.70 17.50 7.50
N ILE A 117 -7.31 16.49 6.72
CA ILE A 117 -8.03 15.22 6.64
C ILE A 117 -7.93 14.44 7.95
N SER A 118 -6.75 14.41 8.59
CA SER A 118 -6.61 13.78 9.90
C SER A 118 -7.52 14.44 10.94
N GLU A 119 -7.62 15.77 10.94
CA GLU A 119 -8.52 16.51 11.84
C GLU A 119 -9.99 16.17 11.58
N TRP A 120 -10.42 16.06 10.31
CA TRP A 120 -11.80 15.63 10.01
C TRP A 120 -12.10 14.22 10.48
N ILE A 121 -11.14 13.30 10.35
CA ILE A 121 -11.30 11.91 10.80
C ILE A 121 -11.44 11.85 12.32
N ASP A 122 -10.58 12.55 13.06
CA ASP A 122 -10.64 12.58 14.52
C ASP A 122 -11.93 13.23 15.01
N ARG A 123 -12.35 14.34 14.40
CA ARG A 123 -13.59 15.03 14.77
C ARG A 123 -14.84 14.20 14.48
N LEU A 124 -14.88 13.43 13.38
CA LEU A 124 -15.98 12.49 13.15
C LEU A 124 -16.14 11.46 14.27
N GLU A 125 -15.05 11.05 14.91
CA GLU A 125 -15.06 10.04 15.96
C GLU A 125 -15.37 10.64 17.34
N TYR A 126 -14.83 11.82 17.65
CA TYR A 126 -14.80 12.35 19.01
C TYR A 126 -15.58 13.66 19.22
N ASP A 127 -15.91 14.42 18.16
CA ASP A 127 -16.57 15.73 18.25
C ASP A 127 -18.06 15.61 17.87
N SER A 128 -18.93 15.54 18.88
CA SER A 128 -20.39 15.47 18.68
C SER A 128 -20.99 16.72 18.05
N GLU A 129 -20.26 17.83 18.03
CA GLU A 129 -20.65 19.08 17.38
C GLU A 129 -20.04 19.22 15.97
N PHE A 130 -19.34 18.20 15.48
CA PHE A 130 -18.77 18.21 14.15
C PHE A 130 -19.87 18.29 13.09
N GLN A 131 -19.72 19.26 12.19
CA GLN A 131 -20.80 19.65 11.27
C GLN A 131 -20.84 18.80 10.00
N LEU A 132 -19.74 18.16 9.62
CA LEU A 132 -19.71 17.34 8.42
C LEU A 132 -20.16 15.92 8.74
N SER A 133 -21.09 15.42 7.93
CA SER A 133 -21.44 14.01 7.92
C SER A 133 -20.26 13.14 7.43
N LYS A 134 -20.33 11.85 7.75
CA LYS A 134 -19.37 10.85 7.25
C LYS A 134 -19.25 10.89 5.72
N GLU A 135 -20.37 10.99 5.02
CA GLU A 135 -20.39 11.03 3.55
C GLU A 135 -19.71 12.29 2.99
N GLU A 136 -19.94 13.45 3.61
CA GLU A 136 -19.27 14.70 3.22
C GLU A 136 -17.76 14.63 3.41
N VAL A 137 -17.28 14.03 4.50
CA VAL A 137 -15.85 13.81 4.72
C VAL A 137 -15.29 12.82 3.70
N GLU A 138 -15.97 11.70 3.43
CA GLU A 138 -15.53 10.75 2.42
C GLU A 138 -15.43 11.41 1.03
N ASN A 139 -16.37 12.28 0.66
CA ASN A 139 -16.32 13.03 -0.60
C ASN A 139 -15.15 14.02 -0.64
N LYS A 140 -14.94 14.78 0.44
CA LYS A 140 -13.79 15.70 0.55
C LYS A 140 -12.44 14.98 0.44
N ILE A 141 -12.31 13.79 1.04
CA ILE A 141 -11.10 12.98 0.92
C ILE A 141 -10.85 12.59 -0.55
N ARG A 142 -11.89 12.20 -1.30
CA ARG A 142 -11.77 11.88 -2.72
C ARG A 142 -11.37 13.10 -3.55
N ASP A 143 -12.02 14.25 -3.31
CA ASP A 143 -11.70 15.51 -4.00
C ASP A 143 -10.25 15.93 -3.76
N PHE A 144 -9.77 15.80 -2.53
CA PHE A 144 -8.37 16.06 -2.19
C PHE A 144 -7.40 15.15 -2.94
N VAL A 145 -7.72 13.85 -3.09
CA VAL A 145 -6.87 12.95 -3.88
C VAL A 145 -6.91 13.29 -5.37
N LEU A 146 -8.07 13.65 -5.92
CA LEU A 146 -8.24 14.00 -7.34
C LEU A 146 -7.49 15.28 -7.75
N THR A 147 -7.25 16.19 -6.81
CA THR A 147 -6.61 17.49 -7.06
C THR A 147 -5.09 17.49 -6.93
N LYS A 148 -4.48 16.33 -6.65
CA LYS A 148 -3.02 16.16 -6.51
C LYS A 148 -2.27 15.82 -7.80
N ASP A 149 -2.98 15.43 -8.86
CA ASP A 149 -2.41 15.16 -10.20
C ASP A 149 -2.25 16.46 -11.01
#